data_AF-X1DBY9-F1
#
_entry.id   AF-X1DBY9-F1
#
_cell.length_a   1.000
_cell.length_b   1.000
_cell.length_c   1.000
_cell.angle_alpha   90.00
_cell.angle_beta   90.00
_cell.angle_gamma   90.00
#
_symmetry.space_group_name_H-M   'P 1'
#
loop_
_entity.id
_entity.type
_entity.pdbx_description
1 polymer ?
#
loop_
_entity_poly.entity_id
_entity_poly.type
_entity_poly.pdbx_seq_one_letter_code
_entity_poly.pdbx_strand_id
1 'polypeptide(L)'
;MNQKKFALIHRVLPDIQIACFEDFKDLTNGFWQSYLEKLGEHVLMEPKFGFESGNIGAGAPLIETERGWLMIFHCVEDSNKGKIYHASAALLDKRDPHKVIGRLKEHLFYQLKIMRSLVM
;
A
#
# COMPACT_ATOMS: atom_id res chain seq x y z
N MET A 1 -10.95 9.57 -27.82
CA MET A 1 -9.85 8.63 -27.59
C MET A 1 -9.60 8.59 -26.10
N ASN A 2 -9.90 7.48 -25.41
CA ASN A 2 -9.64 7.36 -23.98
C ASN A 2 -8.12 7.38 -23.78
N GLN A 3 -7.58 8.51 -23.29
CA GLN A 3 -6.17 8.59 -22.90
C GLN A 3 -5.91 7.55 -21.82
N LYS A 4 -4.91 6.69 -22.05
CA LYS A 4 -4.45 5.73 -21.04
C LYS A 4 -3.80 6.55 -19.92
N LYS A 5 -4.38 6.48 -18.72
CA LYS A 5 -3.79 7.04 -17.51
C LYS A 5 -3.14 5.91 -16.73
N PHE A 6 -1.90 6.13 -16.30
CA PHE A 6 -1.19 5.24 -15.41
C PHE A 6 -1.45 5.66 -13.97
N ALA A 7 -1.56 4.67 -13.08
CA ALA A 7 -1.59 4.87 -11.64
C ALA A 7 -0.40 4.11 -11.03
N LEU A 8 0.48 4.84 -10.36
CA LEU A 8 1.60 4.29 -9.61
C LEU A 8 1.26 4.37 -8.12
N ILE A 9 1.09 3.21 -7.51
CA ILE A 9 0.99 3.12 -6.05
C ILE A 9 2.40 2.97 -5.49
N HIS A 10 2.77 3.85 -4.59
CA HIS A 10 4.09 3.87 -3.97
C HIS A 10 3.99 4.28 -2.50
N ARG A 11 5.14 4.49 -1.87
CA ARG A 11 5.24 4.76 -0.44
C ARG A 11 6.30 5.80 -0.14
N VAL A 12 5.86 6.88 0.49
CA VAL A 12 6.62 7.72 1.40
C VAL A 12 6.06 7.46 2.80
N LEU A 13 6.92 7.03 3.73
CA LEU A 13 6.49 6.58 5.06
C LEU A 13 5.65 7.64 5.78
N PRO A 14 4.59 7.24 6.52
CA PRO A 14 4.20 5.85 6.83
C PRO A 14 3.12 5.25 5.91
N ASP A 15 2.60 6.05 4.97
CA ASP A 15 1.35 5.77 4.23
C ASP A 15 1.59 5.22 2.82
N ILE A 16 0.55 4.66 2.22
CA ILE A 16 0.53 4.33 0.79
C ILE A 16 -0.06 5.52 0.03
N GLN A 17 0.63 5.97 -1.02
CA GLN A 17 0.16 7.04 -1.89
C GLN A 17 -0.04 6.58 -3.33
N ILE A 18 -0.78 7.37 -4.10
CA ILE A 18 -1.04 7.13 -5.52
C ILE A 18 -0.64 8.35 -6.36
N ALA A 19 0.18 8.11 -7.40
CA ALA A 19 0.54 9.09 -8.41
C ALA A 19 -0.12 8.70 -9.75
N CYS A 20 -0.87 9.63 -10.33
CA CYS A 20 -1.49 9.44 -11.64
C CYS A 20 -0.81 10.31 -12.71
N PHE A 21 -0.52 9.74 -13.89
CA PHE A 21 0.15 10.43 -14.99
C PHE A 21 -0.25 9.80 -16.34
N GLU A 22 0.04 10.48 -17.45
CA GLU A 22 -0.35 10.03 -18.80
C GLU A 22 0.82 9.42 -19.57
N ASP A 23 2.01 10.01 -19.45
CA ASP A 23 3.25 9.50 -20.04
C ASP A 23 4.32 9.40 -18.95
N PHE A 24 5.16 8.36 -19.00
CA PHE A 24 6.29 8.22 -18.08
C PHE A 24 7.28 9.40 -18.18
N LYS A 25 7.31 10.11 -19.31
CA LYS A 25 8.08 11.35 -19.48
C LYS A 25 7.61 12.48 -18.57
N ASP A 26 6.38 12.43 -18.06
CA ASP A 26 5.83 13.43 -17.14
C ASP A 26 6.45 13.36 -15.75
N LEU A 27 7.07 12.22 -15.38
CA LEU A 27 7.70 11.95 -14.08
C LEU A 27 9.04 12.67 -13.90
N THR A 28 9.04 13.97 -14.17
CA THR A 28 10.18 14.89 -14.05
C THR A 28 10.44 15.30 -12.59
N ASN A 29 11.58 15.93 -12.31
CA ASN A 29 11.85 16.50 -10.99
C ASN A 29 10.80 17.52 -10.55
N GLY A 30 10.28 18.33 -11.48
CA GLY A 30 9.24 19.32 -11.17
C GLY A 30 7.90 18.65 -10.81
N PHE A 31 7.56 17.53 -11.47
CA PHE A 31 6.42 16.70 -11.09
C PHE A 31 6.58 16.19 -9.66
N TRP A 32 7.72 15.57 -9.34
CA TRP A 32 7.95 15.01 -8.01
C TRP A 32 8.02 16.07 -6.92
N GLN A 33 8.57 17.25 -7.19
CA GLN A 33 8.59 18.35 -6.24
C GLN A 33 7.17 18.81 -5.90
N SER A 34 6.34 19.08 -6.90
CA SER A 34 4.93 19.46 -6.71
C SER A 34 4.13 18.35 -6.00
N TYR A 35 4.36 17.10 -6.39
CA TYR A 35 3.74 15.93 -5.76
C TYR A 35 4.10 15.81 -4.28
N LEU A 36 5.38 15.97 -3.93
CA LEU A 36 5.86 15.87 -2.54
C LEU A 36 5.41 17.07 -1.69
N GLU A 37 5.32 18.28 -2.26
CA GLU A 37 4.74 19.45 -1.59
C GLU A 37 3.28 19.22 -1.18
N LYS A 38 2.56 18.39 -1.91
CA LYS A 38 1.15 18.04 -1.68
C LYS A 38 0.96 16.58 -1.28
N LEU A 39 1.97 15.94 -0.69
CA LEU A 39 1.97 14.49 -0.44
C LEU A 39 0.71 14.00 0.30
N GLY A 40 0.19 14.79 1.24
CA GLY A 40 -1.03 14.48 1.98
C GLY A 40 -2.28 14.34 1.11
N GLU A 41 -2.37 15.08 -0.01
CA GLU A 41 -3.49 14.97 -0.96
C GLU A 41 -3.43 13.67 -1.79
N HIS A 42 -2.27 13.01 -1.79
CA HIS A 42 -2.03 11.79 -2.55
C HIS A 42 -2.10 10.51 -1.70
N VAL A 43 -2.42 10.63 -0.41
CA VAL A 43 -2.58 9.49 0.50
C VAL A 43 -3.79 8.65 0.10
N LEU A 44 -3.52 7.40 -0.26
CA LEU A 44 -4.53 6.40 -0.60
C LEU A 44 -4.95 5.61 0.65
N MET A 45 -3.98 5.23 1.49
CA MET A 45 -4.21 4.49 2.73
C MET A 45 -3.20 4.90 3.78
N GLU A 46 -3.69 5.08 5.01
CA GLU A 46 -2.87 5.24 6.23
C GLU A 46 -2.87 3.92 7.04
N PRO A 47 -1.86 3.70 7.90
CA PRO A 47 -1.96 2.73 8.98
C PRO A 47 -3.23 2.91 9.82
N LYS A 48 -3.94 1.82 10.11
CA LYS A 48 -5.21 1.86 10.83
C LYS A 48 -5.33 0.85 11.96
N PHE A 49 -4.75 -0.34 11.79
CA PHE A 49 -4.85 -1.43 12.77
C PHE A 49 -3.54 -1.65 13.53
N GLY A 50 -3.60 -2.37 14.65
CA GLY A 50 -2.41 -2.61 15.50
C GLY A 50 -1.25 -3.29 14.76
N PHE A 51 -1.56 -4.25 13.88
CA PHE A 51 -0.56 -4.93 13.04
C PHE A 51 0.03 -4.03 11.92
N GLU A 52 -0.38 -2.77 11.86
CA GLU A 52 0.05 -1.74 10.92
C GLU A 52 0.75 -0.58 11.64
N SER A 53 0.96 -0.69 12.96
CA SER A 53 1.35 0.41 13.86
C SER A 53 2.60 1.20 13.44
N GLY A 54 3.51 0.60 12.69
CA GLY A 54 4.70 1.27 12.18
C GLY A 54 4.48 1.95 10.83
N ASN A 55 4.11 1.18 9.79
CA ASN A 55 3.83 1.69 8.45
C ASN A 55 3.17 0.63 7.57
N ILE A 56 2.65 1.06 6.44
CA ILE A 56 2.15 0.18 5.38
C ILE A 56 2.83 0.50 4.05
N GLY A 57 2.85 -0.47 3.13
CA GLY A 57 3.40 -0.25 1.81
C GLY A 57 2.82 -1.20 0.78
N ALA A 58 2.58 -0.68 -0.42
CA ALA A 58 2.16 -1.51 -1.55
C ALA A 58 3.20 -2.63 -1.78
N GLY A 59 2.71 -3.85 -2.02
CA GLY A 59 3.53 -5.02 -2.26
C GLY A 59 3.59 -5.32 -3.75
N ALA A 60 2.68 -6.19 -4.19
CA ALA A 60 2.56 -6.56 -5.59
C ALA A 60 1.80 -5.48 -6.40
N PRO A 61 1.96 -5.45 -7.74
CA PRO A 61 1.06 -4.70 -8.60
C PRO A 61 -0.41 -5.06 -8.34
N LEU A 62 -1.30 -4.09 -8.55
CA LEU A 62 -2.74 -4.31 -8.41
C LEU A 62 -3.23 -5.41 -9.36
N ILE A 63 -4.08 -6.29 -8.85
CA ILE A 63 -4.70 -7.37 -9.62
C ILE A 63 -6.12 -6.93 -9.99
N GLU A 64 -6.43 -6.84 -11.27
CA GLU A 64 -7.80 -6.55 -11.71
C GLU A 64 -8.73 -7.72 -11.39
N THR A 65 -9.90 -7.40 -10.82
CA THR A 65 -10.98 -8.37 -10.61
C THR A 65 -12.31 -7.80 -11.09
N GLU A 66 -13.37 -8.61 -11.09
CA GLU A 66 -14.74 -8.14 -11.35
C GLU A 66 -15.24 -7.17 -10.27
N ARG A 67 -14.68 -7.26 -9.06
CA ARG A 67 -15.12 -6.49 -7.88
C ARG A 67 -14.34 -5.20 -7.65
N GLY A 68 -13.23 -5.00 -8.35
CA GLY A 68 -12.29 -3.90 -8.09
C GLY A 68 -10.84 -4.30 -8.33
N TRP A 69 -9.93 -3.42 -7.94
CA TRP A 69 -8.50 -3.69 -7.95
C TRP A 69 -8.07 -4.28 -6.61
N LEU A 70 -7.60 -5.52 -6.61
CA LEU A 70 -7.08 -6.17 -5.41
C LEU A 70 -5.63 -5.73 -5.19
N MET A 71 -5.36 -5.14 -4.03
CA MET A 71 -4.03 -4.77 -3.58
C MET A 71 -3.59 -5.73 -2.47
N ILE A 72 -2.46 -6.40 -2.68
CA ILE A 72 -1.73 -7.08 -1.61
C ILE A 72 -0.63 -6.13 -1.12
N PHE A 73 -0.67 -5.76 0.15
CA PHE A 73 0.24 -4.79 0.75
C PHE A 73 0.85 -5.36 2.02
N HIS A 74 2.03 -4.87 2.38
CA HIS A 74 2.69 -5.25 3.62
C HIS A 74 2.34 -4.26 4.74
N CYS A 75 2.27 -4.77 5.95
CA CYS A 75 2.06 -4.02 7.18
C CYS A 75 3.25 -4.25 8.09
N VAL A 76 3.69 -3.19 8.76
CA VAL A 76 4.73 -3.24 9.76
C VAL A 76 4.12 -2.95 11.11
N GLU A 77 4.27 -3.91 12.03
CA GLU A 77 3.94 -3.75 13.43
C GLU A 77 5.22 -3.46 14.22
N ASP A 78 5.21 -2.38 15.01
CA ASP A 78 6.30 -2.07 15.92
C ASP A 78 6.18 -2.90 17.21
N SER A 79 7.30 -3.50 17.62
CA SER A 79 7.39 -4.24 18.87
C SER A 79 8.69 -3.92 19.61
N ASN A 80 8.75 -4.20 20.92
CA ASN A 80 9.97 -4.08 21.72
C ASN A 80 11.15 -4.95 21.20
N LYS A 81 10.87 -5.91 20.32
CA LYS A 81 11.87 -6.81 19.71
C LYS A 81 12.20 -6.43 18.26
N GLY A 82 11.74 -5.27 17.79
CA GLY A 82 11.89 -4.81 16.41
C GLY A 82 10.59 -4.87 15.61
N LYS A 83 10.71 -4.87 14.29
CA LYS A 83 9.59 -4.79 13.35
C LYS A 83 9.07 -6.17 12.98
N ILE A 84 7.75 -6.35 13.00
CA ILE A 84 7.08 -7.57 12.55
C ILE A 84 6.36 -7.25 11.24
N TYR A 85 6.61 -8.04 10.21
CA TYR A 85 5.99 -7.84 8.89
C TYR A 85 4.83 -8.81 8.70
N HIS A 86 3.69 -8.25 8.30
CA HIS A 86 2.48 -8.97 7.92
C HIS A 86 2.14 -8.65 6.46
N ALA A 87 1.39 -9.54 5.82
CA ALA A 87 0.73 -9.24 4.54
C ALA A 87 -0.76 -9.06 4.78
N SER A 88 -1.37 -8.10 4.08
CA SER A 88 -2.81 -7.83 4.13
C SER A 88 -3.33 -7.50 2.73
N ALA A 89 -4.65 -7.33 2.62
CA ALA A 89 -5.33 -7.05 1.37
C ALA A 89 -6.33 -5.91 1.49
N ALA A 90 -6.39 -5.09 0.44
CA ALA A 90 -7.39 -4.06 0.24
C ALA A 90 -7.98 -4.17 -1.17
N LEU A 91 -9.21 -3.70 -1.32
CA LEU A 91 -9.92 -3.65 -2.59
C LEU A 91 -10.21 -2.18 -2.91
N LEU A 92 -9.75 -1.73 -4.07
CA LEU A 92 -9.98 -0.38 -4.57
C LEU A 92 -11.11 -0.42 -5.62
N ASP A 93 -11.84 0.68 -5.76
CA ASP A 93 -12.92 0.79 -6.75
C ASP A 93 -12.38 0.62 -8.18
N LYS A 94 -13.11 -0.15 -9.00
CA LYS A 94 -12.70 -0.49 -10.36
C LYS A 94 -12.58 0.73 -11.28
N ARG A 95 -13.43 1.74 -11.08
CA ARG A 95 -13.53 2.95 -11.90
C ARG A 95 -12.70 4.09 -11.32
N ASP A 96 -12.53 4.12 -10.01
CA ASP A 96 -11.78 5.17 -9.31
C ASP A 96 -10.79 4.58 -8.30
N PRO A 97 -9.53 4.33 -8.70
CA PRO A 97 -8.54 3.70 -7.83
C PRO A 97 -8.11 4.57 -6.64
N HIS A 98 -8.62 5.81 -6.49
CA HIS A 98 -8.42 6.60 -5.27
C HIS A 98 -9.33 6.16 -4.12
N LYS A 99 -10.31 5.28 -4.38
CA LYS A 99 -11.29 4.85 -3.40
C LYS A 99 -11.01 3.43 -2.94
N VAL A 100 -10.68 3.29 -1.66
CA VAL A 100 -10.61 1.99 -0.98
C VAL A 100 -12.02 1.59 -0.55
N ILE A 101 -12.56 0.52 -1.15
CA ILE A 101 -13.91 0.02 -0.90
C ILE A 101 -13.94 -1.19 0.05
N GLY A 102 -12.77 -1.73 0.39
CA GLY A 102 -12.62 -2.78 1.40
C GLY A 102 -11.16 -2.94 1.84
N ARG A 103 -10.95 -3.37 3.09
CA ARG A 103 -9.64 -3.68 3.67
C ARG A 103 -9.84 -4.73 4.75
N LEU A 104 -8.95 -5.72 4.81
CA LEU A 104 -8.97 -6.70 5.91
C LEU A 104 -8.68 -6.00 7.25
N LYS A 105 -9.44 -6.40 8.28
CA LYS A 105 -9.26 -5.90 9.66
C LYS A 105 -8.22 -6.70 10.45
N GLU A 106 -7.68 -7.75 9.82
CA GLU A 106 -6.66 -8.65 10.34
C GLU A 106 -5.67 -8.93 9.20
N HIS A 107 -4.50 -9.44 9.53
CA HIS A 107 -3.51 -9.85 8.54
C HIS A 107 -4.03 -11.02 7.68
N LEU A 108 -3.71 -11.00 6.38
CA LEU A 108 -3.92 -12.15 5.48
C LEU A 108 -2.90 -13.25 5.76
N PHE A 109 -1.64 -12.85 5.96
CA PHE A 109 -0.56 -13.74 6.39
C PHE A 109 0.24 -13.06 7.49
N TYR A 110 0.59 -13.83 8.51
CA TYR A 110 1.48 -13.44 9.58
C TYR A 110 2.57 -14.48 9.74
N GLN A 111 3.73 -14.05 10.23
CA GLN A 111 4.78 -15.00 10.58
C GLN A 111 4.32 -15.83 11.78
N LEU A 112 3.96 -17.08 11.53
CA LEU A 112 3.99 -18.11 12.57
C LEU A 112 5.46 -18.25 12.97
N LYS A 113 5.82 -17.73 14.15
CA LYS A 113 7.03 -18.20 14.81
C LYS A 113 6.81 -19.68 15.07
N ILE A 114 7.31 -20.54 14.17
CA ILE A 114 7.64 -21.90 14.55
C ILE A 114 8.58 -21.71 15.74
N MET A 115 8.08 -22.00 16.95
CA MET A 115 8.94 -22.20 18.10
C MET A 115 10.00 -23.17 17.60
N ARG A 116 11.24 -22.70 17.43
CA ARG A 116 12.39 -23.59 17.53
C ARG A 116 12.29 -24.14 18.96
N SER A 117 11.55 -25.24 19.09
CA SER A 117 11.48 -26.03 20.29
C SER A 117 12.91 -26.36 20.66
N LEU A 118 13.20 -26.13 21.94
CA LEU A 118 14.30 -26.72 22.69
C LEU A 118 15.00 -27.86 21.92
N VAL A 119 16.22 -27.60 21.46
CA VAL A 119 17.26 -28.59 21.61
C VAL A 119 18.06 -28.10 22.81
N MET A 120 17.63 -28.56 23.98
CA MET A 120 18.47 -28.67 25.16
C MET A 120 19.34 -29.91 24.97
#